data_AF-A0AB94IP53-F1
#
_entry.id   AF-A0AB94IP53-F1
#
_cell.length_a   1.000
_cell.length_b   1.000
_cell.length_c   1.000
_cell.angle_alpha   90.00
_cell.angle_beta   90.00
_cell.angle_gamma   90.00
#
_symmetry.space_group_name_H-M   'P 1'
#
loop_
_entity.id
_entity.type
_entity.pdbx_description
1 polymer ?
#
loop_
_entity_poly.entity_id
_entity_poly.type
_entity_poly.pdbx_seq_one_letter_code
_entity_poly.pdbx_strand_id
1 'polypeptide(L)'
;MVVFGLLTTFLPVVIIIFVIVYAVKNKEMGDEAVIRHLYTYLVLFATLMMVIGGGISIFMAAADLVSPPSYYQSYEDYKQIHQEGKAPGQKTLSEQELRANYEQAVTDEKNRNKEGAKNQIIKSLGFIVIPLPIFLYFNKMRKRKSDE
;
A
#
# COMPACT_ATOMS: atom_id res chain seq x y z
N MET A 1 -2.77 17.24 3.57
CA MET A 1 -4.15 17.54 4.03
C MET A 1 -5.13 17.75 2.89
N VAL A 2 -4.82 18.57 1.88
CA VAL A 2 -5.71 18.83 0.72
C VAL A 2 -6.05 17.56 -0.07
N VAL A 3 -5.07 16.71 -0.36
CA VAL A 3 -5.29 15.42 -1.07
C VAL A 3 -6.18 14.47 -0.26
N PHE A 4 -6.03 14.47 1.06
CA PHE A 4 -6.83 13.63 1.96
C PHE A 4 -8.28 14.13 2.03
N GLY A 5 -8.49 15.45 2.06
CA GLY A 5 -9.83 16.06 2.01
C GLY A 5 -10.53 15.86 0.66
N LEU A 6 -9.78 15.90 -0.45
CA LEU A 6 -10.31 15.60 -1.78
C LEU A 6 -10.72 14.13 -1.90
N LEU A 7 -9.91 13.19 -1.42
CA LEU A 7 -10.26 11.75 -1.47
C LEU A 7 -11.49 11.41 -0.62
N THR A 8 -11.62 12.00 0.57
CA THR A 8 -12.75 11.71 1.48
C THR A 8 -14.07 12.33 1.02
N THR A 9 -14.03 13.42 0.24
CA THR A 9 -15.25 14.05 -0.31
C THR A 9 -15.59 13.56 -1.72
N PHE A 10 -14.60 13.31 -2.56
CA PHE A 10 -14.83 12.94 -3.96
C PHE A 10 -15.34 11.51 -4.12
N LEU A 11 -14.79 10.56 -3.36
CA LEU A 11 -15.19 9.16 -3.42
C LEU A 11 -16.68 8.91 -3.11
N PRO A 12 -17.27 9.44 -2.01
CA PRO A 12 -18.70 9.25 -1.74
C PRO A 12 -19.59 9.93 -2.78
N VAL A 13 -19.18 11.08 -3.33
CA VAL A 13 -19.93 11.75 -4.40
C VAL A 13 -19.99 10.89 -5.66
N VAL A 14 -18.88 10.28 -6.07
CA VAL A 14 -18.83 9.35 -7.22
C VAL A 14 -19.70 8.12 -6.98
N ILE A 15 -19.67 7.56 -5.76
CA ILE A 15 -20.52 6.42 -5.40
C ILE A 15 -22.00 6.79 -5.48
N ILE A 16 -22.40 7.95 -4.93
CA ILE A 16 -23.79 8.41 -4.97
C ILE A 16 -24.25 8.62 -6.42
N ILE A 17 -23.45 9.27 -7.27
CA ILE A 17 -23.77 9.45 -8.69
C ILE A 17 -23.95 8.10 -9.38
N PHE A 18 -23.04 7.15 -9.15
CA PHE A 18 -23.13 5.81 -9.73
C PHE A 18 -24.42 5.08 -9.31
N VAL A 19 -24.77 5.13 -8.02
CA VAL A 19 -26.00 4.52 -7.49
C VAL A 19 -27.23 5.15 -8.14
N ILE A 20 -27.30 6.49 -8.22
CA ILE A 20 -28.43 7.21 -8.84
C ILE A 20 -28.56 6.83 -10.32
N VAL A 21 -27.47 6.89 -11.09
CA VAL A 21 -27.48 6.56 -12.53
C VAL A 21 -27.90 5.11 -12.75
N TYR A 22 -27.39 4.17 -11.95
CA TYR A 22 -27.75 2.76 -12.07
C TYR A 22 -29.22 2.50 -11.72
N ALA A 23 -29.73 3.11 -10.65
CA ALA A 23 -31.13 2.98 -10.24
C ALA A 23 -32.08 3.59 -11.27
N VAL A 24 -31.77 4.77 -11.81
CA VAL A 24 -32.59 5.44 -12.84
C VAL A 24 -32.63 4.64 -14.14
N LYS A 25 -31.52 4.01 -14.53
CA LYS A 25 -31.43 3.23 -15.76
C LYS A 25 -32.13 1.87 -15.69
N ASN A 26 -32.28 1.29 -14.50
CA ASN A 26 -32.82 -0.06 -14.30
C ASN A 26 -34.15 -0.08 -13.54
N LYS A 27 -34.98 0.97 -13.67
CA LYS A 27 -36.28 1.10 -12.97
C LYS A 27 -37.28 -0.03 -13.25
N GLU A 28 -37.11 -0.77 -14.36
CA GLU A 28 -37.96 -1.91 -14.73
C GLU A 28 -37.60 -3.21 -13.99
N MET A 29 -36.37 -3.30 -13.47
CA MET A 29 -35.99 -4.35 -12.53
C MET A 29 -36.58 -3.96 -11.18
N GLY A 30 -37.47 -4.78 -10.60
CA GLY A 30 -38.06 -4.46 -9.29
C GLY A 30 -37.02 -4.10 -8.23
N ASP A 31 -37.39 -3.25 -7.26
CA ASP A 31 -36.48 -2.62 -6.30
C ASP A 31 -35.49 -3.59 -5.63
N GLU A 32 -35.96 -4.79 -5.27
CA GLU A 32 -35.11 -5.81 -4.63
C GLU A 32 -34.01 -6.33 -5.58
N ALA A 33 -34.32 -6.51 -6.86
CA ALA A 33 -33.36 -6.96 -7.86
C ALA A 33 -32.27 -5.90 -8.10
N VAL A 34 -32.66 -4.62 -8.19
CA VAL A 34 -31.73 -3.50 -8.36
C VAL A 34 -30.78 -3.41 -7.18
N ILE A 35 -31.29 -3.47 -5.95
CA ILE A 35 -30.48 -3.42 -4.72
C ILE A 35 -29.49 -4.60 -4.68
N ARG A 36 -29.96 -5.81 -4.98
CA ARG A 36 -29.11 -7.02 -4.97
C ARG A 36 -28.01 -6.97 -6.05
N HIS A 37 -28.32 -6.46 -7.23
CA HIS A 37 -27.33 -6.24 -8.29
C HIS A 37 -26.30 -5.20 -7.86
N LEU A 38 -26.75 -4.05 -7.37
CA LEU A 38 -25.88 -2.98 -6.91
C LEU A 38 -24.93 -3.47 -5.82
N TYR A 39 -25.45 -4.19 -4.81
CA TYR A 39 -24.63 -4.80 -3.76
C TYR A 39 -23.57 -5.75 -4.32
N THR A 40 -23.97 -6.63 -5.25
CA THR A 40 -23.05 -7.58 -5.90
C THR A 40 -21.91 -6.85 -6.62
N TYR A 41 -22.23 -5.81 -7.39
CA TYR A 41 -21.22 -5.02 -8.10
C TYR A 41 -20.33 -4.20 -7.16
N LEU A 42 -20.87 -3.65 -6.08
CA LEU A 42 -20.08 -2.93 -5.07
C LEU A 42 -19.08 -3.85 -4.36
N VAL A 43 -19.52 -5.05 -3.96
CA VAL A 43 -18.62 -6.05 -3.34
C VAL A 43 -17.54 -6.48 -4.33
N LEU A 44 -17.91 -6.77 -5.59
CA LEU A 44 -16.95 -7.13 -6.63
C LEU A 44 -15.95 -6.01 -6.91
N PHE A 45 -16.41 -4.76 -6.93
CA PHE A 45 -15.56 -3.61 -7.12
C PHE A 45 -14.58 -3.42 -5.95
N ALA A 46 -15.07 -3.45 -4.71
CA ALA A 46 -14.24 -3.29 -3.52
C ALA A 46 -13.18 -4.38 -3.42
N THR A 47 -13.55 -5.64 -3.64
CA THR A 47 -12.61 -6.77 -3.63
C THR A 47 -11.61 -6.69 -4.78
N LEU A 48 -12.03 -6.27 -5.97
CA LEU A 48 -11.12 -6.03 -7.11
C LEU A 48 -10.08 -4.94 -6.80
N MET A 49 -10.53 -3.80 -6.26
CA MET A 49 -9.63 -2.71 -5.86
C MET A 49 -8.64 -3.15 -4.79
N MET A 50 -9.09 -3.98 -3.85
CA MET A 50 -8.23 -4.54 -2.78
C MET A 50 -7.13 -5.44 -3.36
N VAL A 51 -7.48 -6.33 -4.29
CA VAL A 51 -6.52 -7.22 -4.97
C VAL A 51 -5.51 -6.42 -5.81
N ILE A 52 -5.97 -5.41 -6.56
CA ILE A 52 -5.09 -4.54 -7.35
C ILE A 52 -4.12 -3.79 -6.43
N GLY A 53 -4.61 -3.22 -5.33
CA GLY A 53 -3.77 -2.52 -4.35
C GLY A 53 -2.73 -3.44 -3.71
N GLY A 54 -3.13 -4.68 -3.35
CA GLY A 54 -2.20 -5.70 -2.87
C GLY A 54 -1.13 -6.06 -3.91
N GLY A 55 -1.52 -6.24 -5.17
CA GLY A 55 -0.60 -6.58 -6.26
C GLY A 55 0.46 -5.50 -6.51
N ILE A 56 0.05 -4.24 -6.59
CA ILE A 56 0.98 -3.09 -6.73
C ILE A 56 1.94 -3.03 -5.54
N SER A 57 1.43 -3.22 -4.32
CA SER A 57 2.25 -3.17 -3.11
C SER A 57 3.26 -4.31 -2.99
N ILE A 58 2.93 -5.52 -3.47
CA ILE A 58 3.90 -6.63 -3.58
C ILE A 58 5.01 -6.27 -4.56
N PHE A 59 4.67 -5.71 -5.71
CA PHE A 59 5.67 -5.34 -6.72
C PHE A 59 6.63 -4.26 -6.20
N MET A 60 6.09 -3.23 -5.54
CA MET A 60 6.91 -2.19 -4.89
C MET A 60 7.84 -2.80 -3.83
N ALA A 61 7.30 -3.62 -2.93
CA ALA A 61 8.11 -4.23 -1.88
C ALA A 61 9.15 -5.22 -2.43
N ALA A 62 8.85 -5.93 -3.52
CA ALA A 62 9.83 -6.78 -4.20
C ALA A 62 10.96 -5.94 -4.82
N ALA A 63 10.64 -4.79 -5.40
CA ALA A 63 11.65 -3.84 -5.89
C ALA A 63 12.53 -3.33 -4.74
N ASP A 64 11.94 -2.94 -3.61
CA ASP A 64 12.68 -2.48 -2.42
C ASP A 64 13.53 -3.59 -1.78
N LEU A 65 13.15 -4.86 -1.95
CA LEU A 65 13.94 -5.99 -1.47
C LEU A 65 15.20 -6.22 -2.32
N VAL A 66 15.06 -6.09 -3.64
CA VAL A 66 16.15 -6.31 -4.62
C VAL A 66 17.06 -5.09 -4.72
N SER A 67 16.47 -3.89 -4.71
CA SER A 67 17.15 -2.61 -4.81
C SER A 67 16.65 -1.67 -3.72
N PRO A 68 17.08 -1.89 -2.45
CA PRO A 68 16.66 -1.02 -1.35
C PRO A 68 17.04 0.43 -1.65
N PRO A 69 16.14 1.40 -1.37
CA PRO A 69 16.45 2.80 -1.56
C PRO A 69 17.70 3.17 -0.76
N SER A 70 18.63 3.86 -1.42
CA SER A 70 19.90 4.28 -0.83
C SER A 70 19.77 5.69 -0.25
N TYR A 71 19.25 5.82 0.96
CA TYR A 71 19.32 7.09 1.70
C TYR A 71 20.55 7.10 2.62
N TYR A 72 21.74 6.87 2.05
CA TYR A 72 22.96 6.99 2.85
C TYR A 72 23.45 8.43 2.79
N GLN A 73 23.56 9.06 3.95
CA GLN A 73 24.34 10.28 4.12
C GLN A 73 25.79 10.02 3.70
N SER A 74 26.49 11.00 3.09
CA SER A 74 27.89 10.76 2.70
C SER A 74 28.76 10.53 3.94
N TYR A 75 29.88 9.82 3.78
CA TYR A 75 30.81 9.60 4.90
C TYR A 75 31.30 10.94 5.49
N GLU A 76 31.53 11.95 4.65
CA GLU A 76 31.95 13.27 5.09
C GLU A 76 30.87 13.96 5.92
N ASP A 77 29.61 13.89 5.49
CA ASP A 77 28.50 14.44 6.27
C ASP A 77 28.34 13.66 7.59
N TYR A 78 28.48 12.32 7.57
CA TYR A 78 28.40 11.48 8.77
C TYR A 78 29.51 11.84 9.77
N LYS A 79 30.72 12.04 9.25
CA LYS A 79 31.91 12.47 9.99
C LYS A 79 31.72 13.84 10.61
N GLN A 80 31.21 14.79 9.83
CA GLN A 80 30.94 16.14 10.30
C GLN A 80 29.96 16.14 11.48
N ILE A 81 28.82 15.45 11.36
CA ILE A 81 27.83 15.36 12.45
C ILE A 81 28.42 14.71 13.72
N HIS A 82 29.19 13.62 13.55
CA HIS A 82 29.75 12.88 14.68
C HIS A 82 31.00 13.51 15.31
N GLN A 83 31.69 14.42 14.62
CA GLN A 83 32.86 15.11 15.13
C GLN A 83 32.53 16.52 15.65
N GLU A 84 31.61 17.25 15.00
CA GLU A 84 31.24 18.62 15.38
C GLU A 84 30.18 18.68 16.51
N GLY A 85 29.38 17.62 16.70
CA GLY A 85 28.37 17.54 17.75
C GLY A 85 28.88 17.18 19.15
N LYS A 86 30.21 17.07 19.35
CA LYS A 86 30.80 16.59 20.62
C LYS A 86 30.99 17.72 21.64
N ALA A 87 30.48 17.52 22.85
CA ALA A 87 30.75 18.41 23.99
C ALA A 87 32.24 18.33 24.40
N PRO A 88 32.82 19.41 24.96
CA PRO A 88 34.22 19.41 25.38
C PRO A 88 34.47 18.31 26.44
N GLY A 89 35.31 17.34 26.10
CA GLY A 89 35.65 16.18 26.95
C GLY A 89 35.28 14.80 26.37
N GLN A 90 34.56 14.72 25.25
CA GLN A 90 34.27 13.44 24.59
C GLN A 90 35.45 12.94 23.74
N LYS A 91 35.82 11.66 23.90
CA LYS A 91 36.83 11.00 23.05
C LYS A 91 36.45 11.11 21.57
N THR A 92 37.36 11.68 20.77
CA THR A 92 37.28 11.60 19.32
C THR A 92 37.53 10.15 18.90
N LEU A 93 36.63 9.59 18.09
CA LEU A 93 36.83 8.25 17.53
C LEU A 93 37.97 8.35 16.52
N SER A 94 38.78 7.29 16.44
CA SER A 94 39.77 7.19 15.36
C SER A 94 39.06 7.13 14.00
N GLU A 95 39.76 7.50 12.93
CA GLU A 95 39.19 7.48 11.58
C GLU A 95 38.76 6.07 11.15
N GLN A 96 39.48 5.04 11.60
CA GLN A 96 39.11 3.64 11.36
C GLN A 96 37.80 3.27 12.07
N GLU A 97 37.63 3.66 13.34
CA GLU A 97 36.39 3.40 14.09
C GLU A 97 35.20 4.15 13.47
N LEU A 98 35.42 5.39 13.02
CA LEU A 98 34.37 6.20 12.41
C LEU A 98 33.86 5.60 11.10
N ARG A 99 34.78 5.09 10.27
CA ARG A 99 34.47 4.43 9.01
C ARG A 99 33.77 3.09 9.22
N ALA A 100 34.22 2.31 10.20
CA ALA A 100 33.55 1.07 10.60
C ALA A 100 32.12 1.32 11.07
N ASN A 101 31.90 2.35 11.90
CA ASN A 101 30.56 2.72 12.38
C ASN A 101 29.64 3.18 11.23
N TYR A 102 30.17 3.94 10.28
CA TYR A 102 29.44 4.34 9.08
C TYR A 102 29.03 3.15 8.21
N GLU A 103 29.96 2.24 7.91
CA GLU A 103 29.68 1.04 7.13
C GLU A 103 28.64 0.13 7.81
N GLN A 104 28.71 0.02 9.14
CA GLN A 104 27.72 -0.69 9.93
C GLN A 104 26.35 0.00 9.85
N ALA A 105 26.27 1.31 10.03
CA ALA A 105 25.02 2.06 9.95
C ALA A 105 24.34 1.91 8.57
N VAL A 106 25.11 2.02 7.49
CA VAL A 106 24.65 1.79 6.11
C VAL A 106 24.11 0.37 5.94
N THR A 107 24.78 -0.62 6.52
CA THR A 107 24.38 -2.03 6.45
C THR A 107 23.10 -2.28 7.24
N ASP A 108 22.99 -1.72 8.44
CA ASP A 108 21.81 -1.85 9.29
C ASP A 108 20.59 -1.19 8.66
N GLU A 109 20.76 -0.04 8.01
CA GLU A 109 19.69 0.63 7.27
C GLU A 109 19.21 -0.20 6.08
N LYS A 110 20.14 -0.75 5.28
CA LYS A 110 19.82 -1.70 4.20
C LYS A 110 19.01 -2.88 4.72
N ASN A 111 19.42 -3.46 5.85
CA ASN A 111 18.77 -4.61 6.44
C ASN A 111 17.36 -4.26 6.92
N ARG A 112 17.18 -3.12 7.59
CA ARG A 112 15.85 -2.62 8.01
C ARG A 112 14.91 -2.40 6.82
N ASN A 113 15.40 -1.82 5.73
CA ASN A 113 14.59 -1.62 4.53
C ASN A 113 14.14 -2.96 3.92
N LYS A 114 15.05 -3.95 3.86
CA LYS A 114 14.73 -5.30 3.40
C LYS A 114 13.73 -6.01 4.32
N GLU A 115 13.82 -5.85 5.63
CA GLU A 115 12.85 -6.40 6.58
C GLU A 115 11.48 -5.74 6.43
N GLY A 116 11.45 -4.41 6.26
CA GLY A 116 10.24 -3.65 5.93
C GLY A 116 9.56 -4.16 4.67
N ALA A 117 10.34 -4.35 3.60
CA ALA A 117 9.88 -4.92 2.33
C ALA A 117 9.28 -6.33 2.51
N LYS A 118 9.94 -7.23 3.24
CA LYS A 118 9.40 -8.57 3.54
C LYS A 118 8.06 -8.50 4.27
N ASN A 119 7.95 -7.65 5.29
CA ASN A 119 6.71 -7.45 6.04
C ASN A 119 5.59 -6.90 5.13
N GLN A 120 5.92 -5.96 4.25
CA GLN A 120 4.98 -5.41 3.29
C GLN A 120 4.47 -6.47 2.31
N ILE A 121 5.33 -7.36 1.81
CA ILE A 121 4.91 -8.49 0.94
C ILE A 121 3.87 -9.35 1.67
N ILE A 122 4.14 -9.74 2.92
CA ILE A 122 3.22 -10.58 3.72
C ILE A 122 1.87 -9.87 3.92
N LYS A 123 1.89 -8.59 4.30
CA LYS A 123 0.66 -7.81 4.49
C LYS A 123 -0.13 -7.70 3.19
N SER A 124 0.54 -7.41 2.08
CA SER A 124 -0.08 -7.25 0.77
C SER A 124 -0.63 -8.55 0.20
N LEU A 125 -0.04 -9.71 0.55
CA LEU A 125 -0.65 -11.00 0.29
C LEU A 125 -1.98 -11.16 1.03
N GLY A 126 -2.09 -10.67 2.27
CA GLY A 126 -3.37 -10.62 2.99
C GLY A 126 -4.45 -9.83 2.23
N PHE A 127 -4.07 -8.69 1.63
CA PHE A 127 -4.95 -7.88 0.76
C PHE A 127 -5.37 -8.59 -0.54
N ILE A 128 -4.75 -9.71 -0.91
CA ILE A 128 -5.14 -10.50 -2.09
C ILE A 128 -5.92 -11.74 -1.66
N VAL A 129 -5.36 -12.51 -0.72
CA VAL A 129 -5.87 -13.82 -0.31
C VAL A 129 -7.23 -13.72 0.38
N ILE A 130 -7.47 -12.69 1.19
CA ILE A 130 -8.75 -12.51 1.91
C ILE A 130 -9.91 -12.13 0.95
N PRO A 131 -9.79 -11.12 0.07
CA PRO A 131 -10.90 -10.75 -0.82
C PRO A 131 -11.11 -11.72 -1.98
N LEU A 132 -10.12 -12.52 -2.38
CA LEU A 132 -10.22 -13.38 -3.54
C LEU A 132 -11.35 -14.43 -3.45
N PRO A 133 -11.53 -15.17 -2.33
CA PRO A 133 -12.68 -16.07 -2.15
C PRO A 133 -14.02 -15.35 -2.25
N ILE A 134 -14.13 -14.15 -1.66
CA ILE A 134 -15.33 -13.32 -1.73
C ILE A 134 -15.61 -12.92 -3.18
N PHE A 135 -14.59 -12.43 -3.89
CA PHE A 135 -14.70 -12.06 -5.29
C PHE A 135 -15.16 -13.25 -6.15
N LEU A 136 -14.57 -14.43 -5.98
CA LEU A 136 -14.94 -15.63 -6.73
C LEU A 136 -16.39 -16.04 -6.47
N TYR A 137 -16.83 -15.99 -5.20
CA TYR A 137 -18.21 -16.30 -4.82
C TYR A 137 -19.22 -15.34 -5.49
N PHE A 138 -19.02 -14.03 -5.33
CA PHE A 138 -19.92 -13.02 -5.90
C PHE A 138 -19.85 -12.98 -7.44
N ASN A 139 -18.69 -13.29 -8.03
CA ASN A 139 -18.52 -13.38 -9.49
C ASN A 139 -19.32 -14.56 -10.06
N LYS A 140 -19.27 -15.72 -9.39
CA LYS A 140 -20.06 -16.88 -9.75
C LYS A 140 -21.56 -16.61 -9.61
N MET A 141 -21.98 -15.96 -8.52
CA MET A 141 -23.38 -15.58 -8.30
C MET A 141 -23.89 -14.62 -9.39
N ARG A 142 -23.06 -13.66 -9.82
CA ARG A 142 -23.40 -12.76 -10.92
C ARG A 142 -23.59 -13.49 -12.25
N LYS A 143 -22.68 -14.40 -12.61
CA LYS A 143 -22.76 -15.15 -13.88
C LYS A 143 -24.01 -16.03 -13.98
N ARG A 144 -24.41 -16.67 -12.88
CA ARG A 144 -25.63 -17.49 -12.88
C ARG A 144 -26.91 -16.71 -13.18
N LYS A 145 -26.93 -15.39 -12.94
CA LYS A 145 -28.06 -14.52 -13.24
C LYS A 145 -28.05 -13.90 -14.63
N SER A 146 -26.92 -13.94 -15.35
CA SER A 146 -26.88 -13.49 -16.74
C SER A 146 -27.37 -14.54 -17.72
N ASP A 147 -27.48 -15.78 -17.25
CA ASP A 147 -27.79 -16.97 -18.05
C ASP A 147 -29.26 -17.45 -17.82
N GLU A 148 -30.02 -16.74 -16.98
CA GLU A 148 -31.48 -16.86 -16.78
C GLU A 148 -32.19 -15.66 -17.40
#